data_AF-A0A1Q3N4K3-F1
#
_entry.id   AF-A0A1Q3N4K3-F1
#
_cell.length_a   1.000
_cell.length_b   1.000
_cell.length_c   1.000
_cell.angle_alpha   90.00
_cell.angle_beta   90.00
_cell.angle_gamma   90.00
#
_symmetry.space_group_name_H-M   'P 1'
#
loop_
_entity.id
_entity.type
_entity.pdbx_description
1 polymer ?
#
loop_
_entity_poly.entity_id
_entity_poly.type
_entity_poly.pdbx_seq_one_letter_code
_entity_poly.pdbx_strand_id
1 'polypeptide(L)'
;MVKKLIFALALSSFSAQGLYAQAQLVPEQYSLEKAEDYAAYNNDVVRCVDWIINTPISEGRNIRRNVYEFLLQWTAGSPDLLISISPDNLPFEISHPDLLILFMGAWAKYAIVHKDYKDHLAANEYAVLTILDFMESNKALLPEEDATTQKFKAMREKGTLRKHLKKALSKMKK
;
A
#
# COMPACT_ATOMS: atom_id res chain seq x y z
N MET A 1 -8.39 -36.69 59.22
CA MET A 1 -7.99 -35.30 59.56
C MET A 1 -7.09 -34.79 58.44
N VAL A 2 -7.63 -34.01 57.50
CA VAL A 2 -7.55 -32.54 57.39
C VAL A 2 -6.18 -32.03 56.87
N LYS A 3 -6.20 -31.58 55.60
CA LYS A 3 -5.53 -30.40 54.97
C LYS A 3 -4.04 -30.18 55.25
N LYS A 4 -3.18 -29.99 54.24
CA LYS A 4 -2.99 -28.77 53.40
C LYS A 4 -2.14 -29.21 52.17
N LEU A 5 -2.55 -29.12 50.91
CA LEU A 5 -2.67 -27.96 50.00
C LEU A 5 -1.47 -27.00 49.98
N ILE A 6 -0.87 -26.83 48.79
CA ILE A 6 -0.31 -25.63 48.12
C ILE A 6 0.98 -26.05 47.36
N PHE A 7 1.02 -26.21 46.02
CA PHE A 7 0.90 -25.27 44.88
C PHE A 7 2.30 -24.94 44.29
N ALA A 8 2.62 -25.49 43.11
CA ALA A 8 3.63 -24.93 42.19
C ALA A 8 3.43 -25.53 40.78
N LEU A 9 2.32 -25.17 40.13
CA LEU A 9 2.12 -25.35 38.70
C LEU A 9 2.68 -24.10 38.01
N ALA A 10 3.95 -24.11 37.62
CA ALA A 10 4.54 -23.04 36.81
C ALA A 10 4.27 -23.34 35.33
N LEU A 11 3.04 -23.03 34.92
CA LEU A 11 2.59 -22.99 33.53
C LEU A 11 2.69 -21.55 33.05
N SER A 12 3.58 -21.22 32.13
CA SER A 12 3.37 -20.09 31.20
C SER A 12 4.27 -20.22 29.99
N SER A 13 3.69 -20.77 28.93
CA SER A 13 4.19 -20.69 27.56
C SER A 13 4.51 -19.24 27.21
N PHE A 14 5.75 -18.99 26.80
CA PHE A 14 6.10 -17.77 26.08
C PHE A 14 5.54 -17.91 24.66
N SER A 15 4.22 -17.77 24.52
CA SER A 15 3.59 -17.51 23.25
C SER A 15 4.12 -16.16 22.80
N ALA A 16 4.91 -16.12 21.72
CA ALA A 16 5.24 -14.88 21.04
C ALA A 16 3.94 -14.22 20.59
N GLN A 17 3.37 -13.39 21.46
CA GLN A 17 2.26 -12.53 21.11
C GLN A 17 2.82 -11.49 20.16
N GLY A 18 2.41 -11.54 18.89
CA GLY A 18 2.62 -10.45 17.96
C GLY A 18 1.98 -9.20 18.55
N LEU A 19 2.81 -8.31 19.09
CA LEU A 19 2.41 -6.98 19.55
C LEU A 19 2.03 -6.14 18.32
N TYR A 20 0.80 -6.29 17.83
CA TYR A 20 0.18 -5.36 16.88
C TYR A 20 -0.92 -4.51 17.54
N ALA A 21 -0.95 -4.49 18.87
CA ALA A 21 -1.84 -3.61 19.63
C ALA A 21 -1.17 -2.24 19.80
N GLN A 22 -1.65 -1.26 19.02
CA GLN A 22 -1.47 0.21 19.17
C GLN A 22 -0.28 0.90 18.48
N ALA A 23 0.12 0.48 17.27
CA ALA A 23 0.74 1.45 16.37
C ALA A 23 -0.38 2.28 15.73
N GLN A 24 -0.60 3.51 16.22
CA GLN A 24 -1.50 4.46 15.57
C GLN A 24 -0.89 4.85 14.21
N LEU A 25 -1.44 4.27 13.14
CA LEU A 25 -0.95 4.47 11.76
C LEU A 25 -1.45 5.76 11.14
N VAL A 26 -2.72 6.07 11.38
CA VAL A 26 -3.40 7.28 10.89
C VAL A 26 -3.51 8.27 12.05
N PRO A 27 -3.16 9.55 11.85
CA PRO A 27 -3.36 10.57 12.87
C PRO A 27 -4.85 10.69 13.25
N GLU A 28 -5.18 10.84 14.53
CA GLU A 28 -6.58 10.87 15.00
C GLU A 28 -7.34 12.15 14.60
N GLN A 29 -6.62 13.25 14.39
CA GLN A 29 -7.19 14.58 14.14
C GLN A 29 -6.40 15.31 13.05
N TYR A 30 -6.13 14.62 11.93
CA TYR A 30 -5.52 15.31 10.79
C TYR A 30 -6.52 16.26 10.12
N SER A 31 -5.99 17.32 9.52
CA SER A 31 -6.71 18.21 8.62
C SER A 31 -6.02 18.18 7.26
N LEU A 32 -6.79 18.11 6.18
CA LEU A 32 -6.31 18.11 4.79
C LEU A 32 -7.18 19.10 4.00
N GLU A 33 -7.16 20.37 4.41
CA GLU A 33 -8.01 21.41 3.82
C GLU A 33 -7.21 22.39 2.96
N LYS A 34 -5.97 22.70 3.38
CA LYS A 34 -5.08 23.65 2.72
C LYS A 34 -3.86 22.93 2.16
N ALA A 35 -3.24 23.54 1.16
CA ALA A 35 -2.05 23.01 0.50
C ALA A 35 -0.93 22.67 1.51
N GLU A 36 -0.76 23.50 2.53
CA GLU A 36 0.29 23.36 3.55
C GLU A 36 0.07 22.16 4.46
N ASP A 37 -1.17 21.69 4.60
CA ASP A 37 -1.51 20.60 5.52
C ASP A 37 -0.95 19.26 5.04
N TYR A 38 -0.92 19.03 3.72
CA TYR A 38 -0.56 17.72 3.14
C TYR A 38 0.88 17.31 3.46
N ALA A 39 1.84 18.24 3.34
CA ALA A 39 3.24 17.94 3.54
C ALA A 39 3.56 17.49 4.98
N ALA A 40 2.76 17.92 5.97
CA ALA A 40 2.91 17.52 7.36
C ALA A 40 2.70 16.00 7.57
N TYR A 41 1.90 15.37 6.71
CA TYR A 41 1.55 13.95 6.80
C TYR A 41 2.32 13.03 5.85
N ASN A 42 3.37 13.54 5.19
CA ASN A 42 4.21 12.74 4.30
C ASN A 42 4.71 11.44 4.96
N ASN A 43 5.14 11.53 6.22
CA ASN A 43 5.63 10.37 6.97
C ASN A 43 4.49 9.38 7.31
N ASP A 44 3.29 9.87 7.61
CA ASP A 44 2.11 9.03 7.85
C ASP A 44 1.70 8.26 6.60
N VAL A 45 1.72 8.92 5.43
CA VAL A 45 1.47 8.28 4.12
C VAL A 45 2.45 7.14 3.89
N VAL A 46 3.75 7.39 4.08
CA VAL A 46 4.78 6.36 3.90
C VAL A 46 4.55 5.18 4.86
N ARG A 47 4.32 5.43 6.15
CA ARG A 47 4.04 4.38 7.14
C ARG A 47 2.79 3.58 6.82
N CYS A 48 1.73 4.25 6.39
CA CYS A 48 0.48 3.63 5.98
C CYS A 48 0.68 2.67 4.80
N VAL A 49 1.41 3.12 3.78
CA VAL A 49 1.73 2.30 2.60
C VAL A 49 2.62 1.12 2.99
N ASP A 50 3.63 1.33 3.82
CA ASP A 50 4.49 0.26 4.33
C ASP A 50 3.71 -0.78 5.13
N TRP A 51 2.76 -0.32 5.96
CA TRP A 51 1.90 -1.24 6.69
C TRP A 51 1.02 -2.07 5.76
N ILE A 52 0.43 -1.48 4.71
CA ILE A 52 -0.37 -2.22 3.73
C ILE A 52 0.47 -3.31 3.06
N ILE A 53 1.67 -2.96 2.57
CA ILE A 53 2.54 -3.88 1.82
C ILE A 53 3.00 -5.06 2.69
N ASN A 54 3.23 -4.82 3.98
CA ASN A 54 3.72 -5.82 4.92
C ASN A 54 2.62 -6.58 5.69
N THR A 55 1.35 -6.24 5.48
CA THR A 55 0.21 -6.87 6.17
C THR A 55 -0.63 -7.67 5.19
N PRO A 56 -0.85 -8.99 5.42
CA PRO A 56 -1.71 -9.81 4.57
C PRO A 56 -3.06 -9.16 4.31
N ILE A 57 -3.60 -9.30 3.09
CA ILE A 57 -4.83 -8.61 2.66
C ILE A 57 -6.04 -8.99 3.52
N SER A 58 -6.05 -10.19 4.09
CA SER A 58 -7.09 -10.68 5.00
C SER A 58 -7.01 -10.11 6.42
N GLU A 59 -5.92 -9.44 6.78
CA GLU A 59 -5.66 -8.95 8.13
C GLU A 59 -5.94 -7.45 8.30
N GLY A 60 -6.20 -7.05 9.53
CA GLY A 60 -6.29 -5.65 9.93
C GLY A 60 -7.46 -4.87 9.30
N ARG A 61 -8.58 -5.51 8.95
CA ARG A 61 -9.71 -4.90 8.22
C ARG A 61 -10.09 -3.48 8.67
N ASN A 62 -10.23 -3.26 9.98
CA ASN A 62 -10.61 -1.93 10.51
C ASN A 62 -9.48 -0.90 10.32
N ILE A 63 -8.23 -1.30 10.59
CA ILE A 63 -7.04 -0.46 10.38
C ILE A 63 -6.90 -0.13 8.90
N ARG A 64 -7.01 -1.13 8.03
CA ARG A 64 -6.94 -1.01 6.57
C ARG A 64 -7.97 -0.02 6.05
N ARG A 65 -9.21 -0.08 6.53
CA ARG A 65 -10.26 0.89 6.17
C ARG A 65 -9.83 2.32 6.50
N ASN A 66 -9.36 2.57 7.73
CA ASN A 66 -8.93 3.91 8.14
C ASN A 66 -7.72 4.40 7.35
N VAL A 67 -6.76 3.50 7.09
CA VAL A 67 -5.58 3.77 6.26
C VAL A 67 -6.00 4.12 4.82
N TYR A 68 -6.91 3.36 4.22
CA TYR A 68 -7.38 3.61 2.86
C TYR A 68 -8.13 4.93 2.74
N GLU A 69 -8.96 5.25 3.73
CA GLU A 69 -9.64 6.55 3.79
C GLU A 69 -8.63 7.70 3.85
N PHE A 70 -7.65 7.62 4.75
CA PHE A 70 -6.58 8.62 4.85
C PHE A 70 -5.77 8.75 3.57
N LEU A 71 -5.31 7.64 2.98
CA LEU A 71 -4.53 7.65 1.74
C LEU A 71 -5.34 8.21 0.58
N LEU A 72 -6.63 7.87 0.47
CA LEU A 72 -7.50 8.40 -0.59
C LEU A 72 -7.65 9.92 -0.46
N GLN A 73 -7.93 10.43 0.74
CA GLN A 73 -8.03 11.87 0.99
C GLN A 73 -6.72 12.60 0.69
N TRP A 74 -5.59 12.05 1.16
CA TRP A 74 -4.28 12.66 0.95
C TRP A 74 -3.88 12.68 -0.53
N THR A 75 -4.01 11.54 -1.22
CA THR A 75 -3.62 11.44 -2.64
C THR A 75 -4.52 12.21 -3.59
N ALA A 76 -5.81 12.37 -3.26
CA ALA A 76 -6.74 13.15 -4.07
C ALA A 76 -6.58 14.67 -3.88
N GLY A 77 -6.15 15.11 -2.68
CA GLY A 77 -6.06 16.53 -2.36
C GLY A 77 -4.65 17.13 -2.38
N SER A 78 -3.60 16.30 -2.41
CA SER A 78 -2.21 16.77 -2.38
C SER A 78 -1.90 17.66 -3.60
N PRO A 79 -1.56 18.95 -3.39
CA PRO A 79 -1.42 19.91 -4.49
C PRO A 79 -0.22 19.62 -5.41
N ASP A 80 0.80 18.96 -4.86
CA ASP A 80 2.04 18.66 -5.58
C ASP A 80 2.01 17.29 -6.27
N LEU A 81 1.03 16.45 -5.95
CA LEU A 81 0.96 15.08 -6.45
C LEU A 81 0.00 14.97 -7.64
N LEU A 82 0.52 14.53 -8.78
CA LEU A 82 -0.30 14.20 -9.95
C LEU A 82 -0.14 12.73 -10.31
N ILE A 83 -1.16 11.93 -10.00
CA ILE A 83 -1.20 10.50 -10.34
C ILE A 83 -1.95 10.32 -11.66
N SER A 84 -1.32 9.66 -12.63
CA SER A 84 -1.95 9.30 -13.89
C SER A 84 -2.41 7.85 -13.85
N ILE A 85 -3.72 7.61 -14.03
CA ILE A 85 -4.33 6.28 -13.95
C ILE A 85 -5.01 5.97 -15.27
N SER A 86 -4.68 4.82 -15.86
CA SER A 86 -5.30 4.28 -17.07
C SER A 86 -5.19 2.75 -17.09
N PRO A 87 -6.01 2.05 -17.88
CA PRO A 87 -5.83 0.60 -18.08
C PRO A 87 -4.45 0.21 -18.63
N ASP A 88 -3.76 1.12 -19.32
CA ASP A 88 -2.45 0.87 -19.91
C ASP A 88 -1.29 0.89 -18.88
N ASN A 89 -1.49 1.43 -17.67
CA ASN A 89 -0.44 1.56 -16.66
C ASN A 89 -0.78 0.96 -15.29
N LEU A 90 -1.87 0.19 -15.20
CA LEU A 90 -2.26 -0.61 -14.04
C LEU A 90 -2.00 -2.10 -14.32
N PRO A 91 -1.38 -2.85 -13.38
CA PRO A 91 -1.16 -4.28 -13.52
C PRO A 91 -2.37 -5.13 -13.11
N PHE A 92 -3.56 -4.53 -12.94
CA PHE A 92 -4.79 -5.16 -12.48
C PHE A 92 -6.01 -4.40 -13.03
N GLU A 93 -7.20 -4.98 -12.96
CA GLU A 93 -8.45 -4.28 -13.30
C GLU A 93 -8.78 -3.17 -12.29
N ILE A 94 -9.14 -1.98 -12.79
CA ILE A 94 -9.45 -0.81 -11.95
C ILE A 94 -10.61 -1.03 -10.96
N SER A 95 -11.42 -2.07 -11.18
CA SER A 95 -12.51 -2.53 -10.31
C SER A 95 -12.03 -3.12 -8.97
N HIS A 96 -10.72 -3.34 -8.77
CA HIS A 96 -10.13 -3.75 -7.49
C HIS A 96 -9.77 -2.53 -6.62
N PRO A 97 -10.66 -2.05 -5.72
CA PRO A 97 -10.46 -0.81 -4.98
C PRO A 97 -9.21 -0.85 -4.08
N ASP A 98 -8.94 -1.99 -3.44
CA ASP A 98 -7.79 -2.16 -2.55
C ASP A 98 -6.46 -2.00 -3.30
N LEU A 99 -6.36 -2.57 -4.50
CA LEU A 99 -5.17 -2.47 -5.34
C LEU A 99 -5.03 -1.06 -5.92
N LEU A 100 -6.14 -0.39 -6.23
CA LEU A 100 -6.14 0.99 -6.72
C LEU A 100 -5.61 1.95 -5.65
N ILE A 101 -6.10 1.86 -4.43
CA ILE A 101 -5.64 2.71 -3.32
C ILE A 101 -4.17 2.42 -3.00
N LEU A 102 -3.75 1.14 -2.98
CA LEU A 102 -2.35 0.79 -2.80
C LEU A 102 -1.47 1.32 -3.95
N PHE A 103 -1.95 1.30 -5.20
CA PHE A 103 -1.21 1.84 -6.34
C PHE A 103 -0.99 3.35 -6.17
N MET A 104 -2.04 4.08 -5.80
CA MET A 104 -1.95 5.53 -5.55
C MET A 104 -1.02 5.84 -4.37
N GLY A 105 -1.13 5.08 -3.27
CA GLY A 105 -0.27 5.20 -2.11
C GLY A 105 1.19 4.88 -2.42
N ALA A 106 1.47 3.83 -3.20
CA ALA A 106 2.83 3.46 -3.61
C ALA A 106 3.46 4.54 -4.50
N TRP A 107 2.69 5.14 -5.41
CA TRP A 107 3.14 6.29 -6.20
C TRP A 107 3.48 7.47 -5.30
N ALA A 108 2.59 7.82 -4.36
CA ALA A 108 2.83 8.88 -3.39
C ALA A 108 4.09 8.63 -2.55
N LYS A 109 4.24 7.40 -2.04
CA LYS A 109 5.44 6.98 -1.28
C LYS A 109 6.71 7.21 -2.09
N TYR A 110 6.73 6.84 -3.38
CA TYR A 110 7.89 7.10 -4.24
C TYR A 110 8.21 8.59 -4.28
N ALA A 111 7.22 9.42 -4.59
CA ALA A 111 7.39 10.88 -4.72
C ALA A 111 7.92 11.52 -3.43
N ILE A 112 7.37 11.12 -2.28
CA ILE A 112 7.78 11.59 -0.94
C ILE A 112 9.22 11.19 -0.62
N VAL A 113 9.54 9.89 -0.74
CA VAL A 113 10.84 9.35 -0.32
C VAL A 113 11.98 9.88 -1.20
N HIS A 114 11.73 10.02 -2.50
CA HIS A 114 12.73 10.52 -3.46
C HIS A 114 12.72 12.05 -3.57
N LYS A 115 11.74 12.72 -2.94
CA LYS A 115 11.51 14.16 -3.06
C LYS A 115 11.36 14.61 -4.52
N ASP A 116 10.76 13.76 -5.35
CA ASP A 116 10.53 14.00 -6.77
C ASP A 116 9.08 13.67 -7.13
N TYR A 117 8.25 14.72 -7.11
CA TYR A 117 6.84 14.65 -7.46
C TYR A 117 6.60 14.70 -8.98
N LYS A 118 7.65 14.91 -9.79
CA LYS A 118 7.55 15.13 -11.24
C LYS A 118 8.03 13.92 -12.05
N ASP A 119 8.81 13.01 -11.47
CA ASP A 119 9.18 11.74 -12.11
C ASP A 119 8.03 10.73 -12.09
N HIS A 120 7.01 11.01 -12.90
CA HIS A 120 5.84 10.15 -13.04
C HIS A 120 6.20 8.75 -13.58
N LEU A 121 7.28 8.62 -14.35
CA LEU A 121 7.66 7.34 -14.92
C LEU A 121 8.20 6.42 -13.82
N ALA A 122 9.14 6.92 -13.01
CA ALA A 122 9.69 6.12 -11.92
C ALA A 122 8.66 5.87 -10.81
N ALA A 123 7.81 6.86 -10.50
CA ALA A 123 6.72 6.67 -9.54
C ALA A 123 5.70 5.62 -10.00
N ASN A 124 5.32 5.66 -11.28
CA ASN A 124 4.44 4.64 -11.86
C ASN A 124 5.09 3.26 -11.85
N GLU A 125 6.35 3.15 -12.23
CA GLU A 125 7.08 1.88 -12.21
C GLU A 125 7.18 1.31 -10.79
N TYR A 126 7.53 2.14 -9.81
CA TYR A 126 7.55 1.76 -8.40
C TYR A 126 6.19 1.23 -7.94
N ALA A 127 5.10 1.94 -8.27
CA ALA A 127 3.74 1.53 -7.90
C ALA A 127 3.34 0.19 -8.55
N VAL A 128 3.63 0.02 -9.85
CA VAL A 128 3.35 -1.23 -10.57
C VAL A 128 4.10 -2.40 -9.93
N LEU A 129 5.41 -2.26 -9.68
CA LEU A 129 6.22 -3.31 -9.07
C LEU A 129 5.73 -3.65 -7.66
N THR A 130 5.40 -2.63 -6.86
CA THR A 130 4.82 -2.81 -5.52
C THR A 130 3.54 -3.64 -5.56
N ILE A 131 2.64 -3.37 -6.50
CA ILE A 131 1.39 -4.14 -6.65
C ILE A 131 1.68 -5.58 -7.05
N LEU A 132 2.56 -5.81 -8.03
CA LEU A 132 2.90 -7.17 -8.46
C LEU A 132 3.49 -8.00 -7.31
N ASP A 133 4.32 -7.39 -6.47
CA ASP A 133 4.93 -8.06 -5.30
C ASP A 133 3.91 -8.29 -4.18
N PHE A 134 3.00 -7.32 -3.95
CA PHE A 134 1.91 -7.47 -3.01
C PHE A 134 0.95 -8.59 -3.42
N MET A 135 0.58 -8.67 -4.69
CA MET A 135 -0.28 -9.73 -5.23
C MET A 135 0.38 -11.11 -5.09
N GLU A 136 1.68 -11.22 -5.42
CA GLU A 136 2.41 -12.49 -5.25
C GLU A 136 2.43 -12.94 -3.79
N SER A 137 2.69 -12.01 -2.86
CA SER A 137 2.72 -12.28 -1.41
C SER A 137 1.35 -12.66 -0.85
N ASN A 138 0.26 -12.26 -1.52
CA ASN A 138 -1.12 -12.51 -1.12
C ASN A 138 -1.85 -13.49 -2.05
N LYS A 139 -1.15 -14.20 -2.94
CA LYS A 139 -1.77 -15.02 -4.00
C LYS A 139 -2.76 -16.08 -3.50
N ALA A 140 -2.54 -16.61 -2.30
CA ALA A 140 -3.45 -17.60 -1.70
C ALA A 140 -4.77 -16.99 -1.20
N LEU A 141 -4.84 -15.67 -1.10
CA LEU A 141 -5.97 -14.88 -0.59
C LEU A 141 -6.65 -14.06 -1.69
N LEU A 142 -6.07 -14.02 -2.89
CA LEU A 142 -6.58 -13.29 -4.04
C LEU A 142 -7.22 -14.25 -5.06
N PRO A 143 -8.14 -13.74 -5.90
CA PRO A 143 -8.56 -14.48 -7.08
C PRO A 143 -7.39 -14.85 -7.99
N GLU A 144 -7.63 -15.80 -8.89
CA GLU A 144 -6.68 -16.14 -9.93
C GLU A 144 -6.29 -14.91 -10.77
N GLU A 145 -5.03 -14.86 -11.20
CA GLU A 145 -4.48 -13.72 -11.93
C GLU A 145 -5.11 -13.59 -13.31
N ASP A 146 -5.65 -12.40 -13.58
CA ASP A 146 -6.17 -12.05 -14.88
C ASP A 146 -5.04 -11.89 -15.94
N ALA A 147 -5.45 -11.79 -17.21
CA ALA A 147 -4.52 -11.62 -18.32
C ALA A 147 -3.70 -10.33 -18.23
N THR A 148 -4.23 -9.29 -17.56
CA THR A 148 -3.54 -8.00 -17.35
C THR A 148 -2.35 -8.20 -16.41
N THR A 149 -2.57 -8.84 -15.27
CA THR A 149 -1.58 -9.18 -14.26
C THR A 149 -0.47 -10.03 -14.88
N GLN A 150 -0.84 -11.09 -15.59
CA GLN A 150 0.11 -11.98 -16.27
C GLN A 150 0.96 -11.22 -17.31
N LYS A 151 0.34 -10.33 -18.10
CA LYS A 151 1.05 -9.48 -19.08
C LYS A 151 2.09 -8.58 -18.40
N PHE A 152 1.74 -7.95 -17.28
CA PHE A 152 2.66 -7.07 -16.55
C PHE A 152 3.82 -7.85 -15.89
N LYS A 153 3.56 -9.02 -15.32
CA LYS A 153 4.60 -9.93 -14.83
C LYS A 153 5.58 -10.33 -15.93
N ALA A 154 5.07 -10.73 -17.10
CA ALA A 154 5.90 -11.07 -18.25
C ALA A 154 6.75 -9.88 -18.75
N MET A 155 6.21 -8.65 -18.72
CA MET A 155 6.97 -7.45 -19.07
C MET A 155 8.08 -7.14 -18.07
N ARG A 156 7.83 -7.37 -16.77
CA ARG A 156 8.84 -7.26 -15.69
C ARG A 156 10.00 -8.24 -15.94
N GLU A 157 9.70 -9.51 -16.17
CA GLU A 157 10.70 -10.57 -16.42
C GLU A 157 11.53 -10.30 -17.68
N LYS A 158 10.90 -9.78 -18.74
CA LYS A 158 11.56 -9.46 -20.01
C LYS A 158 12.32 -8.12 -19.99
N GLY A 159 12.26 -7.35 -18.90
CA GLY A 159 12.86 -6.01 -18.82
C GLY A 159 12.22 -4.97 -19.74
N THR A 160 10.98 -5.20 -20.19
CA THR A 160 10.26 -4.30 -21.12
C THR A 160 9.23 -3.40 -20.43
N LEU A 161 8.99 -3.59 -19.13
CA LEU A 161 8.00 -2.88 -18.35
C LEU A 161 8.16 -1.35 -18.41
N ARG A 162 9.36 -0.82 -18.07
CA ARG A 162 9.61 0.65 -18.08
C ARG A 162 9.30 1.29 -19.44
N LYS A 163 9.64 0.60 -20.54
CA LYS A 163 9.36 1.07 -21.91
C LYS A 163 7.86 1.13 -22.18
N HIS A 164 7.10 0.11 -21.74
CA HIS A 164 5.64 0.08 -21.84
C HIS A 164 5.01 1.22 -21.05
N LEU A 165 5.40 1.41 -19.79
CA LEU A 165 4.88 2.48 -18.92
C LEU A 165 5.18 3.87 -19.48
N LYS A 166 6.39 4.10 -20.00
CA LYS A 166 6.74 5.36 -20.67
C LYS A 166 5.81 5.65 -21.86
N LYS A 167 5.48 4.63 -22.66
CA LYS A 167 4.55 4.76 -23.77
C LYS A 167 3.13 5.05 -23.26
N ALA A 168 2.66 4.34 -22.24
CA ALA A 168 1.36 4.58 -21.61
C ALA A 168 1.21 6.03 -21.12
N LEU A 169 2.17 6.52 -20.34
CA LEU A 169 2.20 7.90 -19.83
C LEU A 169 2.23 8.95 -20.94
N SER A 170 2.93 8.69 -22.04
CA SER A 170 2.98 9.63 -23.17
C SER A 170 1.64 9.81 -23.89
N LYS A 171 0.75 8.80 -23.87
CA LYS A 171 -0.59 8.89 -24.46
C LYS A 171 -1.53 9.79 -23.67
N MET A 172 -1.30 9.91 -22.36
CA MET A 172 -2.15 10.69 -21.44
C MET A 172 -1.78 12.18 -21.40
N LYS A 173 -0.63 12.57 -21.95
CA LYS A 173 -0.19 13.98 -22.06
C LYS A 173 -0.75 14.70 -23.29
N LYS A 174 -1.55 14.00 -24.12
CA LYS A 174 -2.22 14.54 -25.29
C LYS A 174 -3.68 14.80 -24.94
#